data_AF-M1BMD7-F1
#
_entry.id   AF-M1BMD7-F1
#
_cell.length_a   1.000
_cell.length_b   1.000
_cell.length_c   1.000
_cell.angle_alpha   90.00
_cell.angle_beta   90.00
_cell.angle_gamma   90.00
#
_symmetry.space_group_name_H-M   'P 1'
#
loop_
_entity.id
_entity.type
_entity.pdbx_description
1 polymer ?
#
loop_
_entity_poly.entity_id
_entity_poly.type
_entity_poly.pdbx_seq_one_letter_code
_entity_poly.pdbx_strand_id
1 'polypeptide(L)'
;MNALEGQSFQHKETPERPRQPIRLYNKILTLALSISLPSSFPSLCPPPLALHLWVINILHDHHVVYCKSSGDPLFLEPFWMQNAASSAVVVAGWHRMSYVFPNNLSFISKELEKSIRKIHAIAKNAITHGKYIIFGTGSTQLLHAAVHALSMDNKNSTKVVANKIPYYSLYKLQTEYFQTRNCEFGGDSSMLKNNSDFAGNVIEFVTSPNNPDGNLESPVLNGPNVKHIYDHAYYWSHYTAIPAPADEDLMIFSMSKLTGHAGSRFG
;
A
#
# COMPACT_ATOMS: atom_id res chain seq x y z
N MET A 1 -60.36 37.70 -0.86
CA MET A 1 -59.49 37.53 0.31
C MET A 1 -59.29 36.03 0.49
N ASN A 2 -58.32 35.45 -0.24
CA ASN A 2 -56.99 35.01 0.23
C ASN A 2 -57.07 33.54 0.68
N ALA A 3 -56.23 32.59 0.27
CA ALA A 3 -55.18 32.51 -0.72
C ALA A 3 -55.01 31.00 -1.07
N LEU A 4 -54.76 30.69 -2.33
CA LEU A 4 -54.33 29.37 -2.79
C LEU A 4 -52.80 29.37 -2.80
N GLU A 5 -52.16 28.59 -1.93
CA GLU A 5 -50.72 28.30 -2.03
C GLU A 5 -50.52 26.93 -2.67
N GLY A 6 -49.88 26.94 -3.84
CA GLY A 6 -49.44 25.75 -4.54
C GLY A 6 -48.21 25.15 -3.87
N GLN A 7 -48.24 23.83 -3.64
CA GLN A 7 -47.03 23.07 -3.36
C GLN A 7 -46.42 22.61 -4.68
N SER A 8 -45.32 23.25 -5.08
CA SER A 8 -44.43 22.75 -6.13
C SER A 8 -43.76 21.47 -5.65
N PHE A 9 -43.93 20.37 -6.40
CA PHE A 9 -43.05 19.22 -6.29
C PHE A 9 -41.64 19.64 -6.73
N GLN A 10 -40.77 19.97 -5.78
CA GLN A 10 -39.33 20.01 -6.05
C GLN A 10 -38.83 18.58 -6.09
N HIS A 11 -38.41 18.16 -7.28
CA HIS A 11 -37.58 16.99 -7.48
C HIS A 11 -36.27 17.23 -6.71
N LYS A 12 -36.10 16.57 -5.56
CA LYS A 12 -34.80 16.51 -4.90
C LYS A 12 -33.88 15.72 -5.83
N GLU A 13 -33.02 16.42 -6.55
CA GLU A 13 -31.85 15.82 -7.18
C GLU A 13 -31.04 15.11 -6.09
N THR A 14 -31.00 13.77 -6.18
CA THR A 14 -30.03 12.98 -5.45
C THR A 14 -28.63 13.41 -5.90
N PRO A 15 -27.69 13.72 -4.98
CA PRO A 15 -26.34 14.07 -5.37
C PRO A 15 -25.72 12.87 -6.10
N GLU A 16 -25.32 13.07 -7.35
CA GLU A 16 -24.52 12.09 -8.07
C GLU A 16 -23.26 11.79 -7.27
N ARG A 17 -23.15 10.55 -6.79
CA ARG A 17 -21.92 10.01 -6.22
C ARG A 17 -20.82 10.16 -7.27
N PRO A 18 -19.61 10.65 -6.93
CA PRO A 18 -18.54 10.79 -7.92
C PRO A 18 -18.26 9.40 -8.53
N ARG A 19 -18.45 9.28 -9.85
CA ARG A 19 -18.31 8.01 -10.58
C ARG A 19 -16.86 7.53 -10.67
N GLN A 20 -15.89 8.40 -10.41
CA GLN A 20 -14.46 8.11 -10.48
C GLN A 20 -13.93 7.18 -9.37
N PRO A 21 -14.21 7.41 -8.07
CA PRO A 21 -13.73 6.52 -7.00
C PRO A 21 -14.27 5.08 -7.12
N ILE A 22 -15.49 4.88 -7.65
CA ILE A 22 -16.03 3.53 -7.92
C ILE A 22 -15.23 2.83 -9.02
N ARG A 23 -14.85 3.56 -10.09
CA ARG A 23 -14.06 2.99 -11.20
C ARG A 23 -12.66 2.59 -10.73
N LEU A 24 -11.99 3.42 -9.95
CA LEU A 24 -10.66 3.11 -9.41
C LEU A 24 -10.73 1.91 -8.45
N TYR A 25 -11.72 1.89 -7.54
CA TYR A 25 -11.95 0.76 -6.65
C TYR A 25 -12.12 -0.56 -7.40
N ASN A 26 -13.00 -0.59 -8.41
CA ASN A 26 -13.26 -1.81 -9.18
C ASN A 26 -12.01 -2.29 -9.94
N LYS A 27 -11.16 -1.38 -10.45
CA LYS A 27 -9.91 -1.73 -11.12
C LYS A 27 -8.88 -2.34 -10.17
N ILE A 28 -8.67 -1.72 -9.01
CA ILE A 28 -7.73 -2.23 -7.99
C ILE A 28 -8.23 -3.59 -7.47
N LEU A 29 -9.53 -3.71 -7.19
CA LEU A 29 -10.13 -4.95 -6.71
C LEU A 29 -9.99 -6.08 -7.75
N THR A 30 -10.26 -5.80 -9.02
CA THR A 30 -10.13 -6.79 -10.09
C THR A 30 -8.69 -7.29 -10.19
N LEU A 31 -7.69 -6.40 -10.13
CA LEU A 31 -6.30 -6.82 -10.22
C LEU A 31 -5.82 -7.57 -8.96
N ALA A 32 -6.19 -7.09 -7.78
CA ALA A 32 -5.88 -7.75 -6.51
C ALA A 32 -6.41 -9.20 -6.48
N LEU A 33 -7.56 -9.44 -7.11
CA LEU A 33 -8.16 -10.77 -7.24
C LEU A 33 -7.57 -11.60 -8.40
N SER A 34 -7.13 -10.98 -9.49
CA SER A 34 -6.63 -11.70 -10.69
C SER A 34 -5.17 -12.15 -10.58
N ILE A 35 -4.38 -11.57 -9.67
CA ILE A 35 -3.01 -12.01 -9.43
C ILE A 35 -3.02 -13.08 -8.35
N SER A 36 -3.36 -14.32 -8.73
CA SER A 36 -2.87 -15.50 -8.02
C SER A 36 -1.40 -15.66 -8.41
N LEU A 37 -0.48 -15.23 -7.55
CA LEU A 37 0.94 -15.52 -7.77
C LEU A 37 1.12 -17.04 -7.84
N PRO A 38 1.87 -17.58 -8.82
CA PRO A 38 2.36 -18.94 -8.70
C PRO A 38 3.16 -19.04 -7.40
N SER A 39 2.93 -20.11 -6.64
CA SER A 39 3.50 -20.41 -5.33
C SER A 39 5.00 -20.73 -5.37
N SER A 40 5.77 -19.96 -6.12
CA SER A 40 7.19 -20.21 -6.36
C SER A 40 7.91 -18.88 -6.56
N PHE A 41 8.22 -18.22 -5.45
CA PHE A 41 9.42 -17.38 -5.43
C PHE A 41 10.61 -18.34 -5.34
N PRO A 42 11.52 -18.41 -6.34
CA PRO A 42 12.81 -19.00 -6.11
C PRO A 42 13.51 -18.16 -5.05
N SER A 43 13.98 -18.79 -3.99
CA SER A 43 14.94 -18.20 -3.06
C SER A 43 16.21 -17.84 -3.83
N LEU A 44 16.25 -16.63 -4.39
CA LEU A 44 17.44 -16.07 -5.01
C LEU A 44 18.30 -15.44 -3.92
N CYS A 45 19.13 -16.26 -3.28
CA CYS A 45 20.43 -15.80 -2.82
C CYS A 45 21.18 -15.24 -4.05
N PRO A 46 21.76 -14.03 -3.98
CA PRO A 46 22.64 -13.58 -5.06
C PRO A 46 23.92 -14.43 -5.05
N PRO A 47 24.49 -14.78 -6.21
CA PRO A 47 25.76 -15.50 -6.28
C PRO A 47 26.91 -14.56 -5.91
N PRO A 48 27.97 -15.05 -5.23
CA PRO A 48 29.19 -14.29 -5.00
C PRO A 48 30.08 -14.38 -6.24
N LEU A 49 30.30 -13.24 -6.90
CA LEU A 49 31.41 -13.02 -7.84
C LEU A 49 31.97 -11.63 -7.50
N ALA A 50 33.23 -11.40 -7.16
CA ALA A 50 34.42 -12.24 -7.20
C ALA A 50 35.43 -11.75 -6.15
N LEU A 51 36.24 -12.72 -5.68
CA LEU A 51 37.61 -12.60 -5.17
C LEU A 51 38.22 -11.19 -5.18
N HIS A 52 38.69 -10.71 -4.02
CA HIS A 52 40.06 -10.21 -3.85
C HIS A 52 40.51 -10.38 -2.39
N LEU A 53 41.46 -11.30 -2.21
CA LEU A 53 42.46 -11.43 -1.16
C LEU A 53 42.03 -11.67 0.30
N TRP A 54 42.41 -12.87 0.73
CA TRP A 54 42.45 -13.38 2.08
C TRP A 54 43.36 -12.57 3.01
N VAL A 55 42.83 -12.21 4.19
CA VAL A 55 43.58 -12.42 5.45
C VAL A 55 42.62 -13.13 6.39
N ILE A 56 42.67 -14.46 6.35
CA ILE A 56 42.09 -15.31 7.38
C ILE A 56 43.03 -15.24 8.59
N ASN A 57 42.58 -14.60 9.66
CA ASN A 57 43.05 -14.91 11.00
C ASN A 57 41.92 -15.65 11.70
N ILE A 58 42.04 -16.99 11.72
CA ILE A 58 41.16 -17.87 12.49
C ILE A 58 41.50 -17.63 13.97
N LEU A 59 40.61 -16.94 14.67
CA LEU A 59 40.44 -17.14 16.09
C LEU A 59 39.08 -17.79 16.29
N HIS A 60 39.10 -18.96 16.92
CA HIS A 60 37.94 -19.66 17.43
C HIS A 60 37.08 -18.70 18.27
N ASP A 61 35.98 -18.20 17.73
CA ASP A 61 34.75 -17.94 18.47
C ASP A 61 33.58 -17.66 17.52
N HIS A 62 32.40 -18.14 17.90
CA HIS A 62 31.12 -18.11 17.19
C HIS A 62 30.90 -16.94 16.20
N HIS A 63 31.02 -17.20 14.88
CA HIS A 63 30.62 -16.25 13.84
C HIS A 63 29.10 -16.16 13.72
N VAL A 64 28.48 -15.35 14.57
CA VAL A 64 27.10 -14.87 14.35
C VAL A 64 27.13 -13.82 13.24
N VAL A 65 26.61 -14.17 12.06
CA VAL A 65 26.39 -13.21 10.97
C VAL A 65 25.15 -12.38 11.31
N TYR A 66 25.34 -11.14 11.74
CA TYR A 66 24.24 -10.19 11.92
C TYR A 66 23.75 -9.71 10.54
N CYS A 67 22.67 -10.30 10.06
CA CYS A 67 22.00 -9.87 8.83
C CYS A 67 21.08 -8.67 9.11
N LYS A 68 21.63 -7.45 9.17
CA LYS A 68 20.85 -6.20 9.30
C LYS A 68 20.25 -5.72 7.96
N SER A 69 20.03 -6.61 7.00
CA SER A 69 19.56 -6.26 5.65
C SER A 69 18.05 -6.39 5.46
N SER A 70 17.35 -7.09 6.37
CA SER A 70 15.91 -7.28 6.28
C SER A 70 15.18 -6.30 7.18
N GLY A 71 14.17 -5.60 6.64
CA GLY A 71 13.22 -4.82 7.43
C GLY A 71 12.22 -5.71 8.18
N ASP A 72 12.67 -6.86 8.68
CA ASP A 72 11.86 -7.88 9.35
C ASP A 72 11.47 -7.38 10.76
N PRO A 73 10.18 -7.19 11.05
CA PRO A 73 9.70 -6.56 12.27
C PRO A 73 9.66 -7.51 13.49
N LEU A 74 10.67 -8.36 13.67
CA LEU A 74 10.74 -9.35 14.77
C LEU A 74 10.78 -8.71 16.17
N PHE A 75 11.09 -7.41 16.26
CA PHE A 75 11.02 -6.67 17.53
C PHE A 75 9.63 -6.69 18.19
N LEU A 76 8.56 -7.02 17.44
CA LEU A 76 7.20 -7.14 17.95
C LEU A 76 6.85 -8.56 18.45
N GLU A 77 7.71 -9.57 18.21
CA GLU A 77 7.45 -10.96 18.64
C GLU A 77 7.21 -11.09 20.16
N PRO A 78 8.02 -10.46 21.06
CA PRO A 78 7.79 -10.59 22.50
C PRO A 78 6.41 -10.09 22.95
N PHE A 79 5.85 -9.07 22.28
CA PHE A 79 4.51 -8.58 22.58
C PHE A 79 3.45 -9.66 22.31
N TRP A 80 3.54 -10.38 21.19
CA TRP A 80 2.58 -11.42 20.86
C TRP A 80 2.72 -12.67 21.73
N MET A 81 3.95 -13.03 22.12
CA MET A 81 4.17 -14.11 23.09
C MET A 81 3.50 -13.82 24.44
N GLN A 82 3.58 -12.57 24.92
CA GLN A 82 2.91 -12.14 26.16
C GLN A 82 1.38 -12.09 26.03
N ASN A 83 0.85 -11.97 24.81
CA ASN A 83 -0.57 -11.88 24.51
C ASN A 83 -1.12 -13.14 23.80
N ALA A 84 -0.49 -14.29 24.00
CA ALA A 84 -0.84 -15.52 23.29
C ALA A 84 -2.31 -15.94 23.51
N ALA A 85 -2.81 -15.87 24.75
CA ALA A 85 -4.18 -16.27 25.07
C ALA A 85 -5.26 -15.39 24.42
N SER A 86 -4.98 -14.10 24.20
CA SER A 86 -5.94 -13.15 23.60
C SER A 86 -5.86 -13.09 22.08
N SER A 87 -4.82 -13.66 21.47
CA SER A 87 -4.56 -13.60 20.02
C SER A 87 -4.51 -14.96 19.32
N ALA A 88 -4.44 -16.06 20.05
CA ALA A 88 -4.51 -17.40 19.49
C ALA A 88 -5.84 -17.63 18.77
N VAL A 89 -5.78 -18.25 17.58
CA VAL A 89 -6.95 -18.58 16.77
C VAL A 89 -6.99 -20.07 16.47
N VAL A 90 -8.15 -20.68 16.67
CA VAL A 90 -8.44 -22.05 16.21
C VAL A 90 -9.27 -21.95 14.94
N VAL A 91 -8.74 -22.49 13.84
CA VAL A 91 -9.41 -22.49 12.54
C VAL A 91 -10.00 -23.89 12.31
N ALA A 92 -11.33 -23.99 12.27
CA ALA A 92 -12.01 -25.25 11.98
C ALA A 92 -11.69 -25.75 10.56
N GLY A 93 -11.66 -27.07 10.34
CA GLY A 93 -11.30 -27.66 9.05
C GLY A 93 -12.21 -27.27 7.87
N TRP A 94 -13.42 -26.80 8.15
CA TRP A 94 -14.38 -26.30 7.16
C TRP A 94 -14.48 -24.77 7.12
N HIS A 95 -13.61 -24.05 7.85
CA HIS A 95 -13.66 -22.60 7.90
C HIS A 95 -13.39 -21.99 6.52
N ARG A 96 -14.37 -21.26 5.98
CA ARG A 96 -14.26 -20.48 4.74
C ARG A 96 -13.77 -21.26 3.52
N MET A 97 -14.30 -22.48 3.31
CA MET A 97 -14.04 -23.25 2.07
C MET A 97 -14.60 -22.58 0.79
N SER A 98 -15.59 -21.70 0.92
CA SER A 98 -16.17 -20.94 -0.20
C SER A 98 -15.22 -19.83 -0.68
N TYR A 99 -15.23 -19.54 -1.99
CA TYR A 99 -14.54 -18.38 -2.58
C TYR A 99 -15.04 -17.03 -2.05
N VAL A 100 -16.28 -16.96 -1.56
CA VAL A 100 -16.94 -15.70 -1.21
C VAL A 100 -17.61 -15.75 0.16
N PHE A 101 -17.76 -14.56 0.77
CA PHE A 101 -18.49 -14.38 2.02
C PHE A 101 -20.02 -14.50 1.80
N PRO A 102 -20.75 -15.24 2.65
CA PRO A 102 -22.12 -15.70 2.36
C PRO A 102 -23.23 -14.63 2.35
N ASN A 103 -22.94 -13.34 2.53
CA ASN A 103 -23.96 -12.29 2.67
C ASN A 103 -23.84 -11.14 1.66
N ASN A 104 -22.85 -11.16 0.77
CA ASN A 104 -22.64 -10.13 -0.24
C ASN A 104 -21.78 -10.58 -1.44
N LEU A 105 -21.48 -11.88 -1.55
CA LEU A 105 -20.55 -12.44 -2.54
C LEU A 105 -19.21 -11.67 -2.62
N SER A 106 -18.80 -11.05 -1.51
CA SER A 106 -17.56 -10.28 -1.44
C SER A 106 -16.39 -11.19 -1.11
N PHE A 107 -15.19 -10.75 -1.49
CA PHE A 107 -13.91 -11.33 -1.10
C PHE A 107 -13.36 -10.69 0.19
N ILE A 108 -14.04 -9.67 0.72
CA ILE A 108 -13.60 -8.85 1.85
C ILE A 108 -14.42 -9.20 3.10
N SER A 109 -13.71 -9.52 4.19
CA SER A 109 -14.31 -9.73 5.50
C SER A 109 -14.82 -8.41 6.09
N LYS A 110 -16.14 -8.32 6.31
CA LYS A 110 -16.78 -7.16 6.96
C LYS A 110 -16.27 -6.93 8.39
N GLU A 111 -16.00 -7.99 9.15
CA GLU A 111 -15.49 -7.86 10.52
C GLU A 111 -14.03 -7.40 10.56
N LEU A 112 -13.24 -7.81 9.57
CA LEU A 112 -11.87 -7.31 9.42
C LEU A 112 -11.87 -5.85 8.99
N GLU A 113 -12.73 -5.47 8.04
CA GLU A 113 -12.91 -4.07 7.63
C GLU A 113 -13.29 -3.19 8.83
N LYS A 114 -14.26 -3.60 9.65
CA LYS A 114 -14.62 -2.89 10.88
C LYS A 114 -13.43 -2.74 11.84
N SER A 115 -12.64 -3.81 12.01
CA SER A 115 -11.45 -3.80 12.86
C SER A 115 -10.37 -2.84 12.33
N ILE A 116 -10.15 -2.81 11.02
CA ILE A 116 -9.22 -1.87 10.35
C ILE A 116 -9.67 -0.42 10.56
N ARG A 117 -10.96 -0.13 10.36
CA ARG A 117 -11.50 1.21 10.62
C ARG A 117 -11.33 1.62 12.08
N LYS A 118 -11.58 0.69 13.00
CA LYS A 118 -11.43 0.92 14.45
C LYS A 118 -9.98 1.20 14.84
N ILE A 119 -9.01 0.44 14.32
CA ILE A 119 -7.60 0.65 14.67
C ILE A 119 -7.07 1.98 14.15
N HIS A 120 -7.46 2.40 12.94
CA HIS A 120 -7.12 3.73 12.43
C HIS A 120 -7.74 4.86 13.26
N ALA A 121 -8.98 4.69 13.72
CA ALA A 121 -9.62 5.67 14.61
C ALA A 121 -8.93 5.78 15.98
N ILE A 122 -8.46 4.65 16.54
CA ILE A 122 -7.72 4.63 17.81
C ILE A 122 -6.33 5.24 17.64
N ALA A 123 -5.61 4.86 16.57
CA ALA A 123 -4.27 5.37 16.26
C ALA A 123 -4.29 6.84 15.79
N LYS A 124 -5.45 7.34 15.37
CA LYS A 124 -5.66 8.69 14.82
C LYS A 124 -4.75 9.00 13.62
N ASN A 125 -4.36 7.98 12.88
CA ASN A 125 -3.40 8.08 11.78
C ASN A 125 -4.05 8.13 10.39
N ALA A 126 -5.34 7.79 10.24
CA ALA A 126 -6.03 7.88 8.94
C ALA A 126 -7.54 8.11 9.07
N ILE A 127 -8.09 8.90 8.16
CA ILE A 127 -9.52 9.07 7.93
C ILE A 127 -10.00 7.95 7.00
N THR A 128 -10.77 7.01 7.55
CA THR A 128 -11.32 5.90 6.77
C THR A 128 -12.77 6.13 6.34
N HIS A 129 -13.48 7.07 6.96
CA HIS A 129 -14.88 7.35 6.65
C HIS A 129 -15.03 7.79 5.18
N GLY A 130 -16.03 7.24 4.48
CA GLY A 130 -16.24 7.52 3.05
C GLY A 130 -15.23 6.88 2.09
N LYS A 131 -14.17 6.21 2.59
CA LYS A 131 -13.18 5.50 1.78
C LYS A 131 -13.56 4.03 1.59
N TYR A 132 -13.23 3.49 0.42
CA TYR A 132 -13.27 2.06 0.17
C TYR A 132 -12.02 1.38 0.76
N ILE A 133 -12.18 0.15 1.25
CA ILE A 133 -11.09 -0.67 1.76
C ILE A 133 -10.94 -1.89 0.84
N ILE A 134 -9.70 -2.17 0.42
CA ILE A 134 -9.32 -3.32 -0.39
C ILE A 134 -8.21 -4.05 0.35
N PHE A 135 -8.23 -5.37 0.34
CA PHE A 135 -7.16 -6.19 0.91
C PHE A 135 -6.24 -6.69 -0.19
N GLY A 136 -4.96 -6.78 0.12
CA GLY A 136 -3.98 -7.41 -0.75
C GLY A 136 -3.09 -8.39 0.00
N THR A 137 -2.40 -9.22 -0.78
CA THR A 137 -1.34 -10.13 -0.32
C THR A 137 -0.07 -9.31 0.01
N GLY A 138 -0.20 -8.48 1.05
CA GLY A 138 0.76 -7.47 1.46
C GLY A 138 0.63 -6.18 0.64
N SER A 139 1.18 -5.09 1.18
CA SER A 139 1.24 -3.79 0.49
C SER A 139 1.95 -3.89 -0.87
N THR A 140 2.89 -4.83 -1.03
CA THR A 140 3.53 -5.13 -2.32
C THR A 140 2.53 -5.38 -3.45
N GLN A 141 1.46 -6.15 -3.21
CA GLN A 141 0.45 -6.40 -4.25
C GLN A 141 -0.36 -5.13 -4.53
N LEU A 142 -0.73 -4.39 -3.47
CA LEU A 142 -1.52 -3.16 -3.57
C LEU A 142 -0.79 -2.04 -4.30
N LEU A 143 0.52 -1.88 -4.09
CA LEU A 143 1.36 -0.90 -4.79
C LEU A 143 1.32 -1.14 -6.30
N HIS A 144 1.49 -2.38 -6.75
CA HIS A 144 1.37 -2.72 -8.16
C HIS A 144 -0.05 -2.50 -8.69
N ALA A 145 -1.06 -2.93 -7.92
CA ALA A 145 -2.45 -2.80 -8.31
C ALA A 145 -2.88 -1.34 -8.48
N ALA A 146 -2.40 -0.47 -7.60
CA ALA A 146 -2.59 0.97 -7.71
C ALA A 146 -1.94 1.53 -8.98
N VAL A 147 -0.66 1.23 -9.24
CA VAL A 147 0.04 1.67 -10.45
C VAL A 147 -0.69 1.23 -11.71
N HIS A 148 -1.07 -0.04 -11.78
CA HIS A 148 -1.80 -0.60 -12.90
C HIS A 148 -3.15 0.10 -13.09
N ALA A 149 -3.97 0.19 -12.04
CA ALA A 149 -5.31 0.78 -12.11
C ALA A 149 -5.30 2.26 -12.54
N LEU A 150 -4.32 3.03 -12.06
CA LEU A 150 -4.13 4.44 -12.41
C LEU A 150 -3.59 4.64 -13.83
N SER A 151 -2.97 3.62 -14.41
CA SER A 151 -2.38 3.68 -15.76
C SER A 151 -3.28 3.12 -16.86
N MET A 152 -4.34 2.38 -16.50
CA MET A 152 -5.21 1.69 -17.47
C MET A 152 -5.94 2.60 -18.46
N ASP A 153 -6.27 3.85 -18.09
CA ASP A 153 -7.04 4.76 -18.96
C ASP A 153 -6.15 5.70 -19.80
N ASN A 154 -4.83 5.57 -19.66
CA ASN A 154 -3.90 6.51 -20.27
C ASN A 154 -3.57 6.06 -21.69
N LYS A 155 -3.86 6.93 -22.67
CA LYS A 155 -3.49 6.72 -24.07
C LYS A 155 -1.97 6.71 -24.30
N ASN A 156 -1.25 7.42 -23.43
CA ASN A 156 0.21 7.52 -23.42
C ASN A 156 0.78 6.77 -22.21
N SER A 157 2.05 6.37 -22.29
CA SER A 157 2.77 5.77 -21.16
C SER A 157 2.76 6.70 -19.94
N THR A 158 2.59 6.10 -18.76
CA THR A 158 2.53 6.75 -17.45
C THR A 158 3.89 6.66 -16.78
N LYS A 159 4.46 7.78 -16.35
CA LYS A 159 5.71 7.76 -15.58
C LYS A 159 5.41 7.49 -14.12
N VAL A 160 6.09 6.51 -13.54
CA VAL A 160 6.03 6.19 -12.11
C VAL A 160 7.30 6.70 -11.45
N VAL A 161 7.17 7.53 -10.43
CA VAL A 161 8.32 8.14 -9.73
C VAL A 161 8.18 8.00 -8.23
N ALA A 162 9.30 8.07 -7.51
CA ALA A 162 9.30 8.28 -6.07
C ALA A 162 9.40 9.77 -5.75
N ASN A 163 8.72 10.21 -4.68
CA ASN A 163 8.73 11.62 -4.28
C ASN A 163 10.13 12.14 -3.91
N LYS A 164 11.03 11.27 -3.45
CA LYS A 164 12.35 11.66 -2.92
C LYS A 164 13.39 10.55 -3.09
N ILE A 165 14.67 10.92 -3.17
CA ILE A 165 15.81 10.00 -2.98
C ILE A 165 16.44 10.25 -1.60
N PRO A 166 16.76 9.20 -0.83
CA PRO A 166 16.51 7.79 -1.10
C PRO A 166 15.02 7.39 -0.96
N TYR A 167 14.60 6.37 -1.73
CA TYR A 167 13.25 5.78 -1.71
C TYR A 167 13.29 4.25 -1.54
N TYR A 168 12.12 3.65 -1.31
CA TYR A 168 11.96 2.21 -1.25
C TYR A 168 12.22 1.54 -2.60
N SER A 169 13.32 0.80 -2.70
CA SER A 169 13.81 0.20 -3.96
C SER A 169 12.81 -0.71 -4.68
N LEU A 170 11.80 -1.25 -3.98
CA LEU A 170 10.77 -2.09 -4.57
C LEU A 170 9.91 -1.33 -5.60
N TYR A 171 9.74 -0.02 -5.49
CA TYR A 171 8.97 0.76 -6.48
C TYR A 171 9.58 0.64 -7.88
N LYS A 172 10.90 0.81 -7.97
CA LYS A 172 11.65 0.63 -9.21
C LYS A 172 11.57 -0.83 -9.67
N LEU A 173 11.99 -1.75 -8.80
CA LEU A 173 12.06 -3.18 -9.12
C LEU A 173 10.72 -3.72 -9.63
N GLN A 174 9.63 -3.39 -8.95
CA GLN A 174 8.30 -3.89 -9.32
C GLN A 174 7.80 -3.27 -10.63
N THR A 175 7.96 -1.96 -10.80
CA THR A 175 7.54 -1.26 -12.03
C THR A 175 8.32 -1.78 -13.24
N GLU A 176 9.63 -1.95 -13.10
CA GLU A 176 10.52 -2.49 -14.15
C GLU A 176 10.39 -3.99 -14.35
N TYR A 177 9.90 -4.76 -13.37
CA TYR A 177 9.69 -6.20 -13.52
C TYR A 177 8.42 -6.50 -14.32
N PHE A 178 7.32 -5.84 -13.98
CA PHE A 178 6.04 -6.10 -14.65
C PHE A 178 5.97 -5.47 -16.06
N GLN A 179 6.84 -4.51 -16.39
CA GLN A 179 7.03 -3.91 -17.72
C GLN A 179 5.73 -3.72 -18.50
N THR A 180 4.70 -3.23 -17.83
CA THR A 180 3.41 -3.01 -18.50
C THR A 180 3.64 -1.95 -19.58
N ARG A 181 3.13 -2.16 -20.80
CA ARG A 181 3.28 -1.21 -21.93
C ARG A 181 2.87 0.24 -21.60
N ASN A 182 2.11 0.42 -20.52
CA ASN A 182 1.52 1.67 -20.10
C ASN A 182 2.29 2.39 -18.98
N CYS A 183 3.39 1.83 -18.47
CA CYS A 183 4.14 2.39 -17.34
C CYS A 183 5.66 2.28 -17.50
N GLU A 184 6.39 3.30 -17.06
CA GLU A 184 7.85 3.32 -16.98
C GLU A 184 8.29 3.94 -15.65
N PHE A 185 9.33 3.41 -15.01
CA PHE A 185 9.89 4.01 -13.81
C PHE A 185 10.83 5.17 -14.15
N GLY A 186 10.46 6.39 -13.73
CA GLY A 186 11.12 7.65 -14.09
C GLY A 186 12.13 8.16 -13.07
N GLY A 187 12.46 7.40 -12.03
CA GLY A 187 13.36 7.85 -10.96
C GLY A 187 12.63 8.67 -9.90
N ASP A 188 13.10 9.89 -9.64
CA ASP A 188 12.57 10.77 -8.60
C ASP A 188 11.82 11.99 -9.15
N SER A 189 10.92 12.52 -8.33
CA SER A 189 10.06 13.65 -8.68
C SER A 189 10.81 14.95 -9.01
N SER A 190 12.05 15.17 -8.52
CA SER A 190 12.78 16.41 -8.81
C SER A 190 13.18 16.54 -10.28
N MET A 191 13.40 15.42 -10.96
CA MET A 191 13.71 15.34 -12.40
C MET A 191 12.54 15.83 -13.25
N LEU A 192 11.30 15.61 -12.80
CA LEU A 192 10.09 16.04 -13.50
C LEU A 192 9.66 17.45 -13.12
N LYS A 193 9.91 17.87 -11.87
CA LYS A 193 9.57 19.22 -11.40
C LYS A 193 10.25 20.31 -12.23
N ASN A 194 11.48 20.07 -12.67
CA ASN A 194 12.25 21.01 -13.48
C ASN A 194 11.95 20.93 -14.98
N ASN A 195 11.09 19.99 -15.40
CA ASN A 195 10.75 19.77 -16.80
C ASN A 195 9.35 20.32 -17.08
N SER A 196 9.28 21.63 -17.38
CA SER A 196 8.03 22.34 -17.70
C SER A 196 7.25 21.75 -18.87
N ASP A 197 7.90 20.91 -19.68
CA ASP A 197 7.36 20.37 -20.94
C ASP A 197 6.81 18.94 -20.78
N PHE A 198 6.83 18.37 -19.57
CA PHE A 198 6.26 17.05 -19.35
C PHE A 198 4.73 17.07 -19.36
N ALA A 199 4.14 16.82 -20.53
CA ALA A 199 2.70 16.73 -20.74
C ALA A 199 2.09 15.34 -20.46
N GLY A 200 2.88 14.39 -19.93
CA GLY A 200 2.45 13.01 -19.70
C GLY A 200 1.72 12.80 -18.36
N ASN A 201 1.19 11.59 -18.18
CA ASN A 201 0.61 11.18 -16.89
C ASN A 201 1.73 10.74 -15.93
N VAL A 202 1.61 11.12 -14.67
CA VAL A 202 2.56 10.75 -13.61
C VAL A 202 1.83 10.08 -12.46
N ILE A 203 2.45 9.03 -11.93
CA ILE A 203 2.13 8.43 -10.65
C ILE A 203 3.32 8.66 -9.72
N GLU A 204 3.10 9.38 -8.64
CA GLU A 204 4.09 9.65 -7.61
C GLU A 204 3.83 8.77 -6.38
N PHE A 205 4.78 7.93 -6.02
CA PHE A 205 4.81 7.28 -4.72
C PHE A 205 5.26 8.29 -3.67
N VAL A 206 4.45 8.48 -2.63
CA VAL A 206 4.75 9.31 -1.47
C VAL A 206 4.86 8.40 -0.26
N THR A 207 6.08 8.12 0.18
CA THR A 207 6.32 7.26 1.36
C THR A 207 6.45 8.13 2.60
N SER A 208 5.55 8.00 3.57
CA SER A 208 5.55 8.85 4.77
C SER A 208 5.09 8.06 6.00
N PRO A 209 5.96 7.78 6.98
CA PRO A 209 7.41 8.02 7.00
C PRO A 209 8.15 7.32 5.87
N ASN A 210 9.16 7.98 5.33
CA ASN A 210 9.94 7.48 4.21
C ASN A 210 10.86 6.33 4.60
N ASN A 211 11.12 5.45 3.63
CA ASN A 211 12.12 4.41 3.72
C ASN A 211 13.28 4.78 2.79
N PRO A 212 14.51 4.97 3.28
CA PRO A 212 15.03 4.52 4.59
C PRO A 212 15.12 5.55 5.71
N ASP A 213 14.92 6.85 5.45
CA ASP A 213 15.32 7.92 6.38
C ASP A 213 14.29 8.24 7.50
N GLY A 214 13.08 7.67 7.45
CA GLY A 214 12.04 7.84 8.46
C GLY A 214 11.38 9.21 8.47
N ASN A 215 11.66 10.07 7.50
CA ASN A 215 11.11 11.42 7.45
C ASN A 215 9.64 11.42 7.03
N LEU A 216 8.84 12.32 7.61
CA LEU A 216 7.50 12.58 7.11
C LEU A 216 7.61 13.36 5.80
N GLU A 217 7.02 12.81 4.75
CA GLU A 217 7.11 13.36 3.40
C GLU A 217 5.74 13.84 2.91
N SER A 218 5.80 14.70 1.89
CA SER A 218 4.66 15.24 1.15
C SER A 218 4.91 15.09 -0.35
N PRO A 219 3.86 15.13 -1.19
CA PRO A 219 4.03 15.08 -2.64
C PRO A 219 4.88 16.24 -3.15
N VAL A 220 5.73 15.98 -4.14
CA VAL A 220 6.56 16.99 -4.80
C VAL A 220 5.90 17.49 -6.08
N LEU A 221 5.17 16.62 -6.78
CA LEU A 221 4.50 16.94 -8.04
C LEU A 221 3.04 17.29 -7.79
N ASN A 222 2.55 18.27 -8.54
CA ASN A 222 1.16 18.70 -8.52
C ASN A 222 0.66 18.93 -9.94
N GLY A 223 -0.62 18.66 -10.18
CA GLY A 223 -1.26 18.92 -11.46
C GLY A 223 -2.35 17.91 -11.80
N PRO A 224 -3.18 18.18 -12.81
CA PRO A 224 -4.32 17.34 -13.17
C PRO A 224 -3.92 15.93 -13.62
N ASN A 225 -2.72 15.79 -14.18
CA ASN A 225 -2.18 14.53 -14.70
C ASN A 225 -1.29 13.79 -13.69
N VAL A 226 -1.15 14.31 -12.46
CA VAL A 226 -0.41 13.68 -11.38
C VAL A 226 -1.38 12.91 -10.49
N LYS A 227 -1.05 11.66 -10.19
CA LYS A 227 -1.76 10.82 -9.22
C LYS A 227 -0.78 10.40 -8.14
N HIS A 228 -1.24 10.34 -6.91
CA HIS A 228 -0.40 10.00 -5.77
C HIS A 228 -0.79 8.65 -5.20
N ILE A 229 0.21 7.87 -4.84
CA ILE A 229 0.07 6.64 -4.04
C ILE A 229 0.79 6.87 -2.73
N TYR A 230 0.03 7.02 -1.64
CA TYR A 230 0.59 7.25 -0.32
C TYR A 230 0.90 5.91 0.35
N ASP A 231 2.19 5.61 0.52
CA ASP A 231 2.66 4.42 1.24
C ASP A 231 2.90 4.79 2.71
N HIS A 232 1.93 4.42 3.53
CA HIS A 232 1.90 4.65 4.96
C HIS A 232 2.20 3.38 5.76
N ALA A 233 3.01 2.46 5.21
CA ALA A 233 3.42 1.25 5.92
C ALA A 233 3.99 1.56 7.32
N TYR A 234 4.74 2.66 7.47
CA TYR A 234 5.35 3.10 8.73
C TYR A 234 4.56 4.17 9.48
N TYR A 235 3.35 4.55 9.07
CA TYR A 235 2.61 5.66 9.71
C TYR A 235 1.87 5.21 10.98
N TRP A 236 2.65 4.77 11.97
CA TRP A 236 2.19 4.26 13.25
C TRP A 236 3.03 4.85 14.38
N SER A 237 2.46 4.93 15.58
CA SER A 237 3.06 5.60 16.75
C SER A 237 4.40 5.00 17.20
N HIS A 238 4.68 3.73 16.86
CA HIS A 238 5.98 3.10 17.15
C HIS A 238 7.09 3.45 16.16
N TYR A 239 6.79 4.14 15.05
CA TYR A 239 7.78 4.64 14.10
C TYR A 239 7.87 6.16 14.06
N THR A 240 6.75 6.87 14.25
CA THR A 240 6.69 8.32 14.15
C THR A 240 5.59 8.91 15.03
N ALA A 241 5.73 10.17 15.41
CA ALA A 241 4.62 10.94 15.96
C ALA A 241 3.55 11.12 14.88
N ILE A 242 2.27 11.12 15.28
CA ILE A 242 1.15 11.29 14.36
C ILE A 242 0.71 12.77 14.40
N PRO A 243 1.17 13.63 13.48
CA PRO A 243 0.81 15.05 13.49
C PRO A 243 -0.66 15.29 13.14
N ALA A 244 -1.22 14.49 12.23
CA ALA A 244 -2.60 14.57 11.77
C ALA A 244 -3.02 13.22 11.17
N PRO A 245 -4.32 12.91 11.09
CA PRO A 245 -4.77 11.75 10.33
C PRO A 245 -4.59 11.98 8.82
N ALA A 246 -4.04 10.97 8.14
CA ALA A 246 -3.95 10.88 6.68
C ALA A 246 -5.37 10.87 6.05
N ASP A 247 -5.63 11.66 5.01
CA ASP A 247 -6.94 11.75 4.31
C ASP A 247 -6.80 11.79 2.78
N GLU A 248 -5.81 11.08 2.26
CA GLU A 248 -5.49 11.08 0.84
C GLU A 248 -6.43 10.14 0.05
N ASP A 249 -6.47 10.31 -1.27
CA ASP A 249 -7.35 9.53 -2.14
C ASP A 249 -7.01 8.04 -2.16
N LEU A 250 -5.71 7.72 -2.09
CA LEU A 250 -5.20 6.36 -2.12
C LEU A 250 -4.05 6.20 -1.11
N MET A 251 -4.37 5.56 0.00
CA MET A 251 -3.43 5.24 1.08
C MET A 251 -3.22 3.72 1.16
N ILE A 252 -1.99 3.29 1.36
CA ILE A 252 -1.61 1.89 1.54
C ILE A 252 -0.99 1.71 2.92
N PHE A 253 -1.50 0.74 3.67
CA PHE A 253 -0.97 0.32 4.96
C PHE A 253 -0.49 -1.13 4.87
N SER A 254 0.25 -1.59 5.88
CA SER A 254 0.75 -2.97 5.92
C SER A 254 0.71 -3.53 7.33
N MET A 255 0.11 -4.71 7.48
CA MET A 255 0.09 -5.43 8.76
C MET A 255 1.50 -5.84 9.20
N SER A 256 2.42 -6.00 8.24
CA SER A 256 3.82 -6.31 8.52
C SER A 256 4.44 -5.25 9.45
N LYS A 257 4.24 -3.97 9.14
CA LYS A 257 4.84 -2.88 9.89
C LYS A 257 3.98 -2.43 11.08
N LEU A 258 2.67 -2.71 11.07
CA LEU A 258 1.82 -2.48 12.24
C LEU A 258 2.08 -3.49 13.37
N THR A 259 1.99 -4.78 13.06
CA THR A 259 1.95 -5.85 14.08
C THR A 259 3.16 -6.76 14.09
N GLY A 260 4.01 -6.72 13.07
CA GLY A 260 5.14 -7.64 12.97
C GLY A 260 4.84 -8.91 12.18
N HIS A 261 3.59 -9.15 11.77
CA HIS A 261 3.19 -10.33 11.01
C HIS A 261 3.55 -10.22 9.52
N ALA A 262 4.84 -10.09 9.20
CA ALA A 262 5.34 -9.99 7.84
C ALA A 262 5.06 -11.26 7.00
N GLY A 263 5.03 -12.43 7.65
CA GLY A 263 4.72 -13.71 7.03
C GLY A 263 3.25 -13.89 6.63
N SER A 264 2.32 -13.15 7.25
CA SER A 264 0.89 -13.25 6.91
C SER A 264 0.52 -12.63 5.57
N ARG A 265 1.43 -11.81 5.00
CA ARG A 265 1.24 -11.14 3.70
C ARG A 265 -0.10 -10.42 3.62
N PHE A 266 -0.38 -9.49 4.55
CA PHE A 266 -1.62 -8.73 4.56
C PHE A 266 -1.36 -7.22 4.55
N GLY A 267 -2.04 -6.52 3.64
CA GLY A 267 -2.03 -5.06 3.47
C GLY A 267 -3.42 -4.56 3.12
#